data_AF-A0A1V5HJW4-F1
#
_entry.id   AF-A0A1V5HJW4-F1
#
_cell.length_a   1.000
_cell.length_b   1.000
_cell.length_c   1.000
_cell.angle_alpha   90.00
_cell.angle_beta   90.00
_cell.angle_gamma   90.00
#
_symmetry.space_group_name_H-M   'P 1'
#
loop_
_entity.id
_entity.type
_entity.pdbx_description
1 polymer ?
#
loop_
_entity_poly.entity_id
_entity_poly.type
_entity_poly.pdbx_seq_one_letter_code
_entity_poly.pdbx_strand_id
1 'polypeptide(L)'
;MGRLVFTRVYSGELTKGSTVYNPGSRTRERVGRILRMHANKREELDEATAGMIVALPGLKNTRTGDTLCDEAAQLVLEDLVFPEPVIHLSVEPATKNDKIKLTKGLAAMSEEDPTFRARTDEETSQTIISGMGELHLEIIVERLRREFGVDVKVGRPQVAYRETIRTAASAEGKYVRQSGGRGQYGHVVFEMEPQPEDKGYEFEDRTVGGCVPKEYVTAVEKGLAEAMNNGILGGYPVIGLKIALVDGSYHEVDSSEMAFRIAASMGFKEAMRRASPVLLEPVMSVEVVTPEEYVGDVIGDLSARRGRIGGMDMRMNTRIVRAFVPLSEMFGYSTDLRSKTSGRAAYSMQFHSYEPMSPELAEKALKG
;
A
#
# COMPACT_ATOMS: atom_id res chain seq x y z
N MET A 1 5.72 -29.08 13.60
CA MET A 1 6.80 -28.42 12.82
C MET A 1 6.43 -26.95 12.81
N GLY A 2 7.33 -26.07 13.25
CA GLY A 2 7.09 -24.62 13.23
C GLY A 2 7.07 -24.06 11.81
N ARG A 3 7.36 -22.77 11.67
CA ARG A 3 7.48 -22.06 10.39
C ARG A 3 8.31 -22.84 9.36
N LEU A 4 7.74 -23.00 8.17
CA LEU A 4 8.37 -23.59 6.99
C LEU A 4 8.58 -22.50 5.94
N VAL A 5 9.81 -22.32 5.50
CA VAL A 5 10.13 -21.40 4.40
C VAL A 5 10.37 -22.22 3.15
N PHE A 6 9.56 -22.01 2.11
CA PHE A 6 9.79 -22.64 0.82
C PHE A 6 10.83 -21.83 0.06
N THR A 7 11.89 -22.48 -0.39
CA THR A 7 13.04 -21.84 -1.03
C THR A 7 13.35 -22.55 -2.33
N ARG A 8 13.59 -21.76 -3.37
CA ARG A 8 14.13 -22.24 -4.66
C ARG A 8 15.62 -21.93 -4.70
N VAL A 9 16.44 -22.95 -4.90
CA VAL A 9 17.90 -22.79 -5.04
C VAL A 9 18.19 -22.37 -6.49
N TYR A 10 18.78 -21.20 -6.70
CA TYR A 10 19.12 -20.71 -8.04
C TYR A 10 20.55 -21.07 -8.46
N SER A 11 21.50 -21.01 -7.54
CA SER A 11 22.91 -21.29 -7.79
C SER A 11 23.57 -21.90 -6.56
N GLY A 12 24.60 -22.72 -6.77
CA GLY A 12 25.35 -23.36 -5.71
C GLY A 12 24.61 -24.54 -5.08
N GLU A 13 24.98 -24.83 -3.84
CA GLU A 13 24.51 -25.97 -3.07
C GLU A 13 24.26 -25.57 -1.62
N LEU A 14 23.14 -26.03 -1.08
CA LEU A 14 22.72 -25.82 0.29
C LEU A 14 22.84 -27.11 1.07
N THR A 15 23.75 -27.16 2.05
CA THR A 15 23.97 -28.34 2.88
C THR A 15 23.28 -28.21 4.24
N LYS A 16 22.86 -29.35 4.79
CA LYS A 16 22.28 -29.43 6.14
C LYS A 16 23.29 -28.97 7.19
N GLY A 17 22.86 -28.05 8.06
CA GLY A 17 23.68 -27.47 9.13
C GLY A 17 24.45 -26.21 8.73
N SER A 18 24.44 -25.83 7.44
CA SER A 18 25.08 -24.62 6.93
C SER A 18 24.45 -23.33 7.50
N THR A 19 25.23 -22.26 7.46
CA THR A 19 24.77 -20.91 7.80
C THR A 19 24.59 -20.14 6.50
N VAL A 20 23.41 -19.58 6.30
CA VAL A 20 23.07 -18.72 5.17
C VAL A 20 22.94 -17.28 5.64
N TYR A 21 23.21 -16.34 4.75
CA TYR A 21 23.07 -14.91 4.99
C TYR A 21 21.91 -14.35 4.19
N ASN A 22 21.03 -13.62 4.85
CA ASN A 22 19.98 -12.84 4.21
C ASN A 22 20.48 -11.39 4.04
N PRO A 23 20.84 -10.95 2.82
CA PRO A 23 21.31 -9.59 2.57
C PRO A 23 20.23 -8.52 2.78
N GLY A 24 18.94 -8.86 2.60
CA GLY A 24 17.82 -7.95 2.82
C GLY A 24 17.65 -7.57 4.30
N SER A 25 17.68 -8.56 5.19
CA SER A 25 17.60 -8.33 6.65
C SER A 25 18.97 -8.15 7.32
N ARG A 26 20.07 -8.41 6.60
CA ARG A 26 21.44 -8.48 7.11
C ARG A 26 21.63 -9.44 8.28
N THR A 27 20.87 -10.53 8.30
CA THR A 27 20.92 -11.54 9.37
C THR A 27 21.50 -12.86 8.88
N ARG A 28 22.23 -13.55 9.76
CA ARG A 28 22.70 -14.91 9.55
C ARG A 28 21.67 -15.89 10.10
N GLU A 29 21.29 -16.88 9.31
CA GLU A 29 20.37 -17.94 9.71
C GLU A 29 20.99 -19.32 9.51
N ARG A 30 20.67 -20.26 10.39
CA ARG A 30 21.20 -21.62 10.33
C ARG A 30 20.16 -22.58 9.76
N VAL A 31 20.54 -23.29 8.71
CA VAL A 31 19.69 -24.31 8.09
C VAL A 31 19.83 -25.61 8.87
N GLY A 32 18.88 -25.88 9.77
CA GLY A 32 18.92 -27.10 10.57
C GLY A 32 18.58 -28.37 9.78
N ARG A 33 17.59 -28.28 8.90
CA ARG A 33 17.09 -29.40 8.08
C ARG A 33 16.65 -28.89 6.72
N ILE A 34 16.72 -29.77 5.73
CA ILE A 34 16.22 -29.53 4.38
C ILE A 34 15.16 -30.60 4.11
N LEU A 35 13.96 -30.17 3.75
CA LEU A 35 12.84 -31.07 3.50
C LEU A 35 12.39 -30.97 2.05
N ARG A 36 12.27 -32.11 1.37
CA ARG A 36 11.55 -32.24 0.12
C ARG A 36 10.13 -32.73 0.41
N MET A 37 9.16 -31.93 0.03
CA MET A 37 7.74 -32.23 0.24
C MET A 37 7.22 -33.08 -0.91
N HIS A 38 6.76 -34.31 -0.62
CA HIS A 38 6.03 -35.15 -1.56
C HIS A 38 4.54 -35.17 -1.19
N ALA A 39 3.70 -35.74 -2.08
CA ALA A 39 2.26 -35.78 -1.90
C ALA A 39 1.80 -36.40 -0.56
N ASN A 40 2.46 -37.47 -0.11
CA ASN A 40 2.08 -38.22 1.10
C ASN A 40 3.20 -38.37 2.13
N LYS A 41 4.43 -37.96 1.81
CA LYS A 41 5.59 -38.11 2.69
C LYS A 41 6.51 -36.90 2.61
N ARG A 42 7.34 -36.77 3.64
CA ARG A 42 8.38 -35.75 3.73
C ARG A 42 9.71 -36.47 3.71
N GLU A 43 10.60 -36.03 2.84
CA GLU A 43 11.94 -36.60 2.71
C GLU A 43 12.93 -35.57 3.26
N GLU A 44 13.70 -35.94 4.29
CA GLU A 44 14.84 -35.13 4.72
C GLU A 44 15.99 -35.35 3.73
N LEU A 45 16.53 -34.24 3.22
CA LEU A 45 17.70 -34.24 2.36
C LEU A 45 18.91 -33.73 3.14
N ASP A 46 20.09 -34.24 2.81
CA ASP A 46 21.36 -33.76 3.35
C ASP A 46 21.88 -32.54 2.58
N GLU A 47 21.56 -32.44 1.30
CA GLU A 47 21.93 -31.32 0.41
C GLU A 47 20.81 -30.97 -0.58
N ALA A 48 20.80 -29.72 -1.04
CA ALA A 48 19.92 -29.23 -2.09
C ALA A 48 20.71 -28.40 -3.10
N THR A 49 20.65 -28.79 -4.37
CA THR A 49 21.40 -28.16 -5.45
C THR A 49 20.54 -27.19 -6.27
N ALA A 50 21.20 -26.41 -7.13
CA ALA A 50 20.53 -25.47 -8.03
C ALA A 50 19.38 -26.12 -8.83
N GLY A 51 18.24 -25.43 -8.88
CA GLY A 51 17.00 -25.88 -9.51
C GLY A 51 16.02 -26.57 -8.56
N MET A 52 16.45 -26.99 -7.37
CA MET A 52 15.57 -27.65 -6.40
C MET A 52 14.68 -26.65 -5.65
N ILE A 53 13.46 -27.08 -5.33
CA ILE A 53 12.54 -26.39 -4.42
C ILE A 53 12.44 -27.23 -3.15
N VAL A 54 12.85 -26.64 -2.03
CA VAL A 54 12.92 -27.30 -0.72
C VAL A 54 12.25 -26.45 0.36
N ALA A 55 11.81 -27.10 1.43
CA ALA A 55 11.28 -26.42 2.62
C ALA A 55 12.33 -26.43 3.74
N LEU A 56 12.60 -25.24 4.28
CA LEU A 56 13.57 -24.99 5.35
C LEU A 56 12.81 -24.67 6.65
N PRO A 57 12.66 -25.64 7.58
CA PRO A 57 12.07 -25.38 8.89
C PRO A 57 13.01 -24.58 9.80
N GLY A 58 12.46 -23.62 10.54
CA GLY A 58 13.15 -22.96 11.66
C GLY A 58 13.89 -21.66 11.35
N LEU A 59 13.79 -21.17 10.11
CA LEU A 59 14.17 -19.81 9.75
C LEU A 59 13.20 -18.81 10.42
N LYS A 60 13.73 -17.73 11.02
CA LYS A 60 12.95 -16.77 11.83
C LYS A 60 12.80 -15.40 11.17
N ASN A 61 13.82 -14.97 10.44
CA ASN A 61 13.91 -13.63 9.87
C ASN A 61 13.77 -13.64 8.34
N THR A 62 13.53 -14.80 7.73
CA THR A 62 13.35 -14.94 6.28
C THR A 62 11.88 -14.85 5.89
N ARG A 63 11.53 -13.88 5.05
CA ARG A 63 10.16 -13.61 4.56
C ARG A 63 10.01 -13.97 3.09
N THR A 64 8.76 -13.93 2.60
CA THR A 64 8.44 -14.12 1.19
C THR A 64 9.14 -13.06 0.34
N GLY A 65 9.93 -13.49 -0.63
CA GLY A 65 10.71 -12.60 -1.51
C GLY A 65 12.17 -12.40 -1.11
N ASP A 66 12.56 -12.80 0.10
CA ASP A 66 13.95 -12.64 0.54
C ASP A 66 14.91 -13.54 -0.25
N THR A 67 16.12 -13.01 -0.48
CA THR A 67 17.24 -13.79 -1.01
C THR A 67 18.06 -14.39 0.13
N LEU A 68 18.54 -15.63 -0.04
CA LEU A 68 19.50 -16.28 0.86
C LEU A 68 20.78 -16.59 0.07
N CYS A 69 21.93 -16.17 0.59
CA CYS A 69 23.22 -16.32 -0.07
C CYS A 69 24.34 -16.69 0.91
N ASP A 70 25.52 -17.00 0.39
CA ASP A 70 26.73 -17.13 1.20
C ASP A 70 27.25 -15.73 1.60
N GLU A 71 27.79 -15.60 2.80
CA GLU A 71 28.28 -14.30 3.28
C GLU A 71 29.46 -13.76 2.47
N ALA A 72 30.28 -14.64 1.88
CA ALA A 72 31.38 -14.24 1.01
C ALA A 72 30.93 -13.87 -0.41
N ALA A 73 29.73 -14.29 -0.82
CA ALA A 73 29.18 -14.07 -2.15
C ALA A 73 27.77 -13.47 -2.05
N GLN A 74 27.70 -12.24 -1.53
CA GLN A 74 26.44 -11.52 -1.39
C GLN A 74 25.84 -11.22 -2.75
N LEU A 75 24.62 -11.72 -2.97
CA LEU A 75 23.80 -11.44 -4.14
C LEU A 75 22.38 -11.15 -3.66
N VAL A 76 21.75 -10.14 -4.25
CA VAL A 76 20.32 -9.87 -4.09
C VAL A 76 19.66 -10.22 -5.42
N LEU A 77 18.73 -11.16 -5.40
CA LEU A 77 17.92 -11.49 -6.57
C LEU A 77 16.88 -10.38 -6.79
N GLU A 78 16.18 -10.41 -7.92
CA GLU A 78 15.16 -9.41 -8.25
C GLU A 78 14.07 -9.34 -7.15
N ASP A 79 13.87 -8.14 -6.61
CA ASP A 79 12.90 -7.90 -5.54
C ASP A 79 11.47 -8.04 -6.09
N LEU A 80 10.61 -8.67 -5.29
CA LEU A 80 9.18 -8.72 -5.59
C LEU A 80 8.54 -7.37 -5.26
N VAL A 81 8.01 -6.69 -6.27
CA VAL A 81 7.20 -5.49 -6.07
C VAL A 81 5.79 -5.90 -5.63
N PHE A 82 5.47 -5.63 -4.37
CA PHE A 82 4.11 -5.84 -3.85
C PHE A 82 3.26 -4.58 -4.07
N PRO A 83 2.10 -4.68 -4.73
CA PRO A 83 1.22 -3.54 -4.93
C PRO A 83 0.65 -3.03 -3.60
N GLU A 84 0.28 -1.74 -3.56
CA GLU A 84 -0.39 -1.19 -2.38
C GLU A 84 -1.80 -1.79 -2.21
N PRO A 85 -2.24 -2.09 -0.98
CA PRO A 85 -3.59 -2.58 -0.73
C PRO A 85 -4.64 -1.54 -1.12
N VAL A 86 -5.72 -2.00 -1.75
CA VAL A 86 -6.75 -1.12 -2.34
C VAL A 86 -8.07 -1.09 -1.55
N ILE A 87 -8.31 -2.09 -0.70
CA ILE A 87 -9.48 -2.15 0.19
C ILE A 87 -9.02 -2.07 1.63
N HIS A 88 -9.70 -1.24 2.41
CA HIS A 88 -9.59 -1.18 3.86
C HIS A 88 -10.86 -1.74 4.51
N LEU A 89 -10.69 -2.44 5.62
CA LEU A 89 -11.79 -2.97 6.41
C LEU A 89 -11.48 -2.75 7.89
N SER A 90 -12.40 -2.14 8.62
CA SER A 90 -12.27 -2.04 10.06
C SER A 90 -12.67 -3.37 10.71
N VAL A 91 -11.83 -3.82 11.64
CA VAL A 91 -12.01 -5.04 12.41
C VAL A 91 -11.89 -4.71 13.88
N GLU A 92 -12.92 -5.05 14.63
CA GLU A 92 -12.98 -4.81 16.07
C GLU A 92 -13.04 -6.13 16.83
N PRO A 93 -12.20 -6.33 17.85
CA PRO A 93 -12.29 -7.50 18.70
C PRO A 93 -13.55 -7.41 19.57
N ALA A 94 -14.25 -8.52 19.76
CA ALA A 94 -15.44 -8.55 20.63
C ALA A 94 -15.08 -8.31 22.11
N THR A 95 -13.89 -8.74 22.55
CA THR A 95 -13.43 -8.61 23.93
C THR A 95 -11.99 -8.11 24.03
N LYS A 96 -11.59 -7.63 25.23
CA LYS A 96 -10.18 -7.23 25.49
C LYS A 96 -9.19 -8.38 25.34
N ASN A 97 -9.59 -9.61 25.67
CA ASN A 97 -8.74 -10.79 25.49
C ASN A 97 -8.55 -11.10 24.00
N ASP A 98 -9.60 -10.91 23.20
CA ASP A 98 -9.54 -11.09 21.75
C ASP A 98 -8.68 -10.02 21.08
N LYS A 99 -8.55 -8.81 21.67
CA LYS A 99 -7.60 -7.81 21.17
C LYS A 99 -6.16 -8.33 21.13
N ILE A 100 -5.71 -9.03 22.18
CA ILE A 100 -4.34 -9.58 22.23
C ILE A 100 -4.15 -10.69 21.18
N LYS A 101 -5.16 -11.56 21.03
CA LYS A 101 -5.12 -12.63 20.03
C LYS A 101 -5.19 -12.08 18.60
N LEU A 102 -6.00 -11.04 18.38
CA LEU A 102 -6.13 -10.33 17.11
C LEU A 102 -4.78 -9.76 16.68
N THR A 103 -4.08 -9.04 17.56
CA THR A 103 -2.75 -8.49 17.25
C THR A 103 -1.75 -9.59 16.87
N LYS A 104 -1.77 -10.73 17.58
CA LYS A 104 -0.90 -11.88 17.26
C LYS A 104 -1.27 -12.53 15.92
N GLY A 105 -2.56 -12.70 15.65
CA GLY A 105 -3.05 -13.29 14.41
C GLY A 105 -2.74 -12.41 13.20
N LEU A 106 -2.98 -11.10 13.31
CA LEU A 106 -2.68 -10.14 12.25
C LEU A 106 -1.18 -10.07 11.94
N ALA A 107 -0.32 -10.12 12.97
CA ALA A 107 1.13 -10.17 12.77
C ALA A 107 1.57 -11.44 12.05
N ALA A 108 0.98 -12.60 12.38
CA ALA A 108 1.26 -13.85 11.69
C ALA A 108 0.79 -13.82 10.23
N MET A 109 -0.40 -13.30 9.95
CA MET A 109 -0.94 -13.17 8.59
C MET A 109 -0.11 -12.22 7.73
N SER A 110 0.30 -11.07 8.27
CA SER A 110 1.13 -10.09 7.54
C SER A 110 2.54 -10.59 7.26
N GLU A 111 3.03 -11.56 8.05
CA GLU A 111 4.30 -12.22 7.76
C GLU A 111 4.19 -13.29 6.66
N GLU A 112 3.03 -13.93 6.52
CA GLU A 112 2.74 -14.90 5.45
C GLU A 112 2.42 -14.21 4.12
N ASP A 113 1.64 -13.12 4.14
CA ASP A 113 1.19 -12.37 2.97
C ASP A 113 1.67 -10.90 2.99
N PRO A 114 2.68 -10.54 2.17
CA PRO A 114 3.19 -9.17 2.07
C PRO A 114 2.19 -8.15 1.50
N THR A 115 1.14 -8.61 0.81
CA THR A 115 0.07 -7.75 0.27
C THR A 115 -0.99 -7.39 1.32
N PHE A 116 -0.93 -8.03 2.49
CA PHE A 116 -1.79 -7.74 3.62
C PHE A 116 -1.12 -6.77 4.60
N ARG A 117 -1.80 -5.66 4.90
CA ARG A 117 -1.33 -4.68 5.90
C ARG A 117 -2.36 -4.50 6.99
N ALA A 118 -1.92 -4.55 8.24
CA ALA A 118 -2.75 -4.19 9.39
C ALA A 118 -2.18 -2.94 10.05
N ARG A 119 -3.03 -1.95 10.32
CA ARG A 119 -2.69 -0.76 11.10
C ARG A 119 -3.74 -0.50 12.16
N THR A 120 -3.35 0.12 13.26
CA THR A 120 -4.30 0.64 14.25
C THR A 120 -4.46 2.12 13.98
N ASP A 121 -5.69 2.57 13.85
CA ASP A 121 -6.03 3.97 13.73
C ASP A 121 -5.96 4.63 15.13
N GLU A 122 -5.16 5.68 15.27
CA GLU A 122 -4.89 6.31 16.58
C GLU A 122 -6.06 7.17 17.08
N GLU A 123 -6.92 7.68 16.18
CA GLU A 123 -8.06 8.53 16.55
C GLU A 123 -9.26 7.69 16.97
N THR A 124 -9.55 6.64 16.22
CA THR A 124 -10.71 5.76 16.48
C THR A 124 -10.35 4.55 17.35
N SER A 125 -9.06 4.27 17.55
CA SER A 125 -8.56 3.05 18.18
C SER A 125 -9.03 1.75 17.50
N GLN A 126 -9.53 1.84 16.27
CA GLN A 126 -9.96 0.69 15.47
C GLN A 126 -8.76 0.05 14.77
N THR A 127 -8.83 -1.26 14.53
CA THR A 127 -7.82 -1.95 13.70
C THR A 127 -8.32 -1.98 12.26
N ILE A 128 -7.56 -1.37 11.36
CA ILE A 128 -7.85 -1.36 9.93
C ILE A 128 -6.97 -2.41 9.26
N ILE A 129 -7.59 -3.41 8.66
CA ILE A 129 -6.92 -4.39 7.81
C ILE A 129 -7.06 -3.96 6.36
N SER A 130 -6.00 -4.15 5.57
CA SER A 130 -5.92 -3.70 4.20
C SER A 130 -5.47 -4.85 3.31
N GLY A 131 -6.12 -5.02 2.17
CA GLY A 131 -5.82 -6.11 1.24
C GLY A 131 -6.17 -5.76 -0.21
N MET A 132 -5.97 -6.75 -1.07
CA MET A 132 -6.15 -6.61 -2.52
C MET A 132 -7.60 -6.76 -3.01
N GLY A 133 -8.50 -7.28 -2.17
CA GLY A 133 -9.87 -7.60 -2.58
C GLY A 133 -10.77 -8.03 -1.42
N GLU A 134 -12.08 -8.01 -1.66
CA GLU A 134 -13.10 -8.37 -0.66
C GLU A 134 -12.92 -9.81 -0.18
N LEU A 135 -12.82 -10.75 -1.12
CA LEU A 135 -12.57 -12.17 -0.84
C LEU A 135 -11.27 -12.40 -0.04
N HIS A 136 -10.22 -11.62 -0.34
CA HIS A 136 -8.97 -11.71 0.40
C HIS A 136 -9.21 -11.37 1.88
N LEU A 137 -9.87 -10.24 2.16
CA LEU A 137 -10.15 -9.82 3.53
C LEU A 137 -11.13 -10.77 4.26
N GLU A 138 -12.13 -11.31 3.56
CA GLU A 138 -13.05 -12.32 4.11
C GLU A 138 -12.31 -13.59 4.56
N ILE A 139 -11.40 -14.10 3.73
CA ILE A 139 -10.59 -15.27 4.06
C ILE A 139 -9.70 -14.97 5.27
N ILE A 140 -9.08 -13.79 5.35
CA ILE A 140 -8.26 -13.40 6.50
C ILE A 140 -9.09 -13.37 7.78
N VAL A 141 -10.29 -12.77 7.75
CA VAL A 141 -11.21 -12.74 8.89
C VAL A 141 -11.61 -14.16 9.33
N GLU A 142 -11.93 -15.03 8.38
CA GLU A 142 -12.31 -16.42 8.67
C GLU A 142 -11.12 -17.23 9.22
N ARG A 143 -9.91 -17.02 8.70
CA ARG A 143 -8.68 -17.62 9.26
C ARG A 143 -8.42 -17.13 10.68
N LEU A 144 -8.61 -15.85 10.99
CA LEU A 144 -8.47 -15.32 12.34
C LEU A 144 -9.48 -15.98 13.32
N ARG A 145 -10.72 -16.22 12.86
CA ARG A 145 -11.73 -16.92 13.64
C ARG A 145 -11.37 -18.39 13.87
N ARG A 146 -10.96 -19.11 12.83
CA ARG A 146 -10.68 -20.56 12.90
C ARG A 146 -9.35 -20.91 13.56
N GLU A 147 -8.26 -20.25 13.16
CA GLU A 147 -6.91 -20.59 13.58
C GLU A 147 -6.56 -19.97 14.93
N PHE A 148 -7.01 -18.73 15.17
CA PHE A 148 -6.65 -17.97 16.38
C PHE A 148 -7.80 -17.87 17.39
N GLY A 149 -9.00 -18.35 17.05
CA GLY A 149 -10.16 -18.34 17.94
C GLY A 149 -10.53 -16.93 18.38
N VAL A 150 -10.44 -15.97 17.45
CA VAL A 150 -10.73 -14.55 17.70
C VAL A 150 -12.12 -14.24 17.15
N ASP A 151 -13.02 -13.82 18.02
CA ASP A 151 -14.30 -13.27 17.57
C ASP A 151 -14.11 -11.80 17.21
N VAL A 152 -14.38 -11.50 15.93
CA VAL A 152 -14.16 -10.18 15.34
C VAL A 152 -15.45 -9.68 14.69
N LYS A 153 -15.77 -8.42 14.96
CA LYS A 153 -16.81 -7.68 14.25
C LYS A 153 -16.17 -6.96 13.08
N VAL A 154 -16.81 -7.09 11.93
CA VAL A 154 -16.33 -6.58 10.66
C VAL A 154 -17.16 -5.35 10.31
N GLY A 155 -16.49 -4.22 10.06
CA GLY A 155 -17.11 -3.00 9.59
C GLY A 155 -17.44 -3.05 8.10
N ARG A 156 -17.78 -1.91 7.50
CA ARG A 156 -17.96 -1.84 6.05
C ARG A 156 -16.60 -1.64 5.36
N PRO A 157 -16.33 -2.32 4.23
CA PRO A 157 -15.17 -2.00 3.41
C PRO A 157 -15.17 -0.53 2.99
N GLN A 158 -14.03 0.12 3.14
CA GLN A 158 -13.79 1.48 2.67
C GLN A 158 -12.74 1.45 1.56
N VAL A 159 -12.95 2.31 0.57
CA VAL A 159 -12.03 2.46 -0.57
C VAL A 159 -10.88 3.36 -0.16
N ALA A 160 -9.67 2.98 -0.54
CA ALA A 160 -8.46 3.76 -0.29
C ALA A 160 -8.37 4.97 -1.24
N TYR A 161 -9.17 6.02 -1.02
CA TYR A 161 -9.09 7.25 -1.81
C TYR A 161 -7.75 7.97 -1.60
N ARG A 162 -7.36 8.77 -2.59
CA ARG A 162 -6.19 9.67 -2.53
C ARG A 162 -6.61 11.07 -2.94
N GLU A 163 -5.79 12.05 -2.63
CA GLU A 163 -5.99 13.42 -3.10
C GLU A 163 -4.85 13.84 -4.03
N THR A 164 -5.13 14.75 -4.96
CA THR A 164 -4.10 15.44 -5.74
C THR A 164 -4.60 16.82 -6.14
N ILE A 165 -3.80 17.57 -6.88
CA ILE A 165 -4.14 18.91 -7.39
C ILE A 165 -4.29 18.90 -8.91
N ARG A 166 -5.02 19.88 -9.45
CA ARG A 166 -5.16 20.04 -10.90
C ARG A 166 -4.32 21.17 -11.47
N THR A 167 -4.05 22.19 -10.66
CA THR A 167 -3.33 23.40 -11.11
C THR A 167 -2.15 23.67 -10.20
N ALA A 168 -1.06 24.19 -10.77
CA ALA A 168 0.05 24.68 -9.98
C ALA A 168 -0.40 25.82 -9.05
N ALA A 169 0.13 25.88 -7.84
CA ALA A 169 -0.12 26.95 -6.89
C ALA A 169 1.10 27.26 -6.04
N SER A 170 1.33 28.55 -5.79
CA SER A 170 2.30 29.03 -4.83
C SER A 170 1.62 29.42 -3.52
N ALA A 171 2.23 29.09 -2.39
CA ALA A 171 1.78 29.59 -1.09
C ALA A 171 2.96 29.92 -0.18
N GLU A 172 2.68 30.81 0.77
CA GLU A 172 3.56 31.14 1.87
C GLU A 172 3.04 30.50 3.15
N GLY A 173 3.94 29.89 3.92
CA GLY A 173 3.67 29.37 5.25
C GLY A 173 4.48 30.18 6.25
N LYS A 174 3.82 30.99 7.07
CA LYS A 174 4.47 31.82 8.10
C LYS A 174 3.97 31.47 9.49
N TYR A 175 4.88 31.01 10.34
CA TYR A 175 4.64 30.70 11.74
C TYR A 175 5.46 31.63 12.62
N VAL A 176 4.78 32.52 13.36
CA VAL A 176 5.41 33.41 14.34
C VAL A 176 4.66 33.28 15.65
N ARG A 177 5.34 32.79 16.69
CA ARG A 177 4.78 32.71 18.04
C ARG A 177 5.79 33.22 19.06
N GLN A 178 5.39 34.26 19.77
CA GLN A 178 6.11 34.78 20.93
C GLN A 178 5.38 34.33 22.20
N SER A 179 5.69 33.14 22.67
CA SER A 179 5.48 32.76 24.08
C SER A 179 6.66 33.32 24.87
N GLY A 180 6.46 33.83 26.09
CA GLY A 180 7.43 34.60 26.89
C GLY A 180 8.80 33.96 27.26
N GLY A 181 9.28 32.99 26.48
CA GLY A 181 10.65 32.48 26.41
C GLY A 181 11.20 32.57 24.98
N ARG A 182 11.97 31.58 24.52
CA ARG A 182 12.55 31.54 23.16
C ARG A 182 11.43 31.56 22.12
N GLY A 183 11.48 32.51 21.17
CA GLY A 183 10.47 32.66 20.14
C GLY A 183 10.45 31.47 19.18
N GLN A 184 9.36 31.31 18.44
CA GLN A 184 9.25 30.37 17.33
C GLN A 184 8.98 31.14 16.05
N TYR A 185 9.91 31.06 15.10
CA TYR A 185 9.83 31.70 13.79
C TYR A 185 10.17 30.71 12.67
N GLY A 186 9.24 30.56 11.73
CA GLY A 186 9.46 29.82 10.50
C GLY A 186 8.70 30.49 9.36
N HIS A 187 9.37 30.71 8.23
CA HIS A 187 8.74 31.26 7.04
C HIS A 187 9.27 30.57 5.80
N VAL A 188 8.37 29.97 5.02
CA VAL A 188 8.68 29.24 3.80
C VAL A 188 7.72 29.65 2.69
N VAL A 189 8.23 29.71 1.47
CA VAL A 189 7.46 29.95 0.26
C VAL A 189 7.80 28.85 -0.72
N PHE A 190 6.78 28.17 -1.19
CA PHE A 190 6.96 27.08 -2.13
C PHE A 190 5.92 27.08 -3.23
N GLU A 191 6.31 26.48 -4.33
CA GLU A 191 5.49 26.23 -5.50
C GLU A 191 5.18 24.75 -5.55
N MET A 192 3.90 24.44 -5.75
CA MET A 192 3.41 23.08 -5.84
C MET A 192 2.82 22.87 -7.23
N GLU A 193 3.24 21.80 -7.89
CA GLU A 193 2.82 21.44 -9.24
C GLU A 193 2.32 19.98 -9.27
N PRO A 194 1.26 19.68 -10.05
CA PRO A 194 0.82 18.31 -10.24
C PRO A 194 1.82 17.53 -11.08
N GLN A 195 2.04 16.27 -10.72
CA GLN A 195 2.92 15.34 -11.43
C GLN A 195 2.17 14.02 -11.69
N PRO A 196 2.49 13.29 -12.77
CA PRO A 196 1.96 11.94 -12.96
C PRO A 196 2.23 11.06 -11.75
N GLU A 197 1.25 10.21 -11.39
CA GLU A 197 1.28 9.37 -10.19
C GLU A 197 2.54 8.50 -10.11
N ASP A 198 3.02 8.05 -11.26
CA ASP A 198 4.17 7.16 -11.44
C ASP A 198 5.49 7.75 -10.87
N LYS A 199 5.57 9.08 -10.72
CA LYS A 199 6.76 9.77 -10.19
C LYS A 199 6.70 10.02 -8.69
N GLY A 200 5.55 9.82 -8.04
CA GLY A 200 5.40 9.95 -6.60
C GLY A 200 5.48 11.40 -6.10
N TYR A 201 6.19 11.59 -4.98
CA TYR A 201 6.46 12.88 -4.35
C TYR A 201 7.89 13.32 -4.66
N GLU A 202 8.03 14.51 -5.24
CA GLU A 202 9.34 15.11 -5.56
C GLU A 202 9.51 16.43 -4.81
N PHE A 203 10.55 16.51 -3.98
CA PHE A 203 10.93 17.75 -3.30
C PHE A 203 12.17 18.35 -3.96
N GLU A 204 12.12 19.63 -4.33
CA GLU A 204 13.22 20.35 -4.94
C GLU A 204 13.56 21.61 -4.13
N ASP A 205 14.81 21.76 -3.70
CA ASP A 205 15.28 23.00 -3.08
C ASP A 205 15.81 23.95 -4.17
N ARG A 206 15.06 25.03 -4.43
CA ARG A 206 15.43 26.11 -5.36
C ARG A 206 15.81 27.40 -4.63
N THR A 207 16.06 27.35 -3.33
CA THR A 207 16.41 28.54 -2.56
C THR A 207 17.74 29.14 -3.03
N VAL A 208 17.78 30.47 -3.18
CA VAL A 208 18.97 31.21 -3.62
C VAL A 208 19.54 32.00 -2.44
N GLY A 209 20.87 31.96 -2.24
CA GLY A 209 21.54 32.83 -1.28
C GLY A 209 21.41 32.45 0.21
N GLY A 210 20.93 31.25 0.52
CA GLY A 210 20.87 30.77 1.91
C GLY A 210 19.74 31.38 2.75
N CYS A 211 18.67 31.88 2.12
CA CYS A 211 17.48 32.42 2.77
C CYS A 211 16.84 31.44 3.78
N VAL A 212 17.06 30.14 3.59
CA VAL A 212 16.75 29.08 4.57
C VAL A 212 18.02 28.25 4.78
N PRO A 213 18.58 28.19 6.00
CA PRO A 213 19.67 27.29 6.33
C PRO A 213 19.35 25.83 5.98
N LYS A 214 20.33 25.09 5.44
CA LYS A 214 20.17 23.68 5.03
C LYS A 214 19.65 22.76 6.14
N GLU A 215 19.94 23.09 7.39
CA GLU A 215 19.45 22.37 8.57
C GLU A 215 17.92 22.40 8.67
N TYR A 216 17.30 23.52 8.28
CA TYR A 216 15.84 23.66 8.29
C TYR A 216 15.16 23.14 7.03
N VAL A 217 15.87 22.99 5.91
CA VAL A 217 15.31 22.39 4.68
C VAL A 217 14.83 20.96 4.95
N THR A 218 15.62 20.16 5.66
CA THR A 218 15.21 18.80 6.09
C THR A 218 13.95 18.82 6.96
N ALA A 219 13.77 19.86 7.78
CA ALA A 219 12.59 20.02 8.64
C ALA A 219 11.33 20.37 7.85
N VAL A 220 11.49 21.22 6.83
CA VAL A 220 10.44 21.60 5.88
C VAL A 220 9.98 20.38 5.10
N GLU A 221 10.91 19.59 4.56
CA GLU A 221 10.60 18.36 3.83
C GLU A 221 9.81 17.37 4.70
N LYS A 222 10.24 17.14 5.95
CA LYS A 222 9.48 16.32 6.91
C LYS A 222 8.09 16.88 7.19
N GLY A 223 7.96 18.20 7.33
CA GLY A 223 6.68 18.87 7.54
C GLY A 223 5.73 18.74 6.35
N LEU A 224 6.26 18.79 5.13
CA LEU A 224 5.51 18.55 3.90
C LEU A 224 5.06 17.08 3.82
N ALA A 225 5.96 16.13 4.06
CA ALA A 225 5.64 14.70 4.05
C ALA A 225 4.56 14.34 5.09
N GLU A 226 4.64 14.90 6.30
CA GLU A 226 3.59 14.75 7.33
C GLU A 226 2.27 15.38 6.88
N ALA A 227 2.31 16.57 6.28
CA ALA A 227 1.11 17.27 5.82
C ALA A 227 0.43 16.56 4.63
N MET A 228 1.21 15.89 3.77
CA MET A 228 0.69 15.11 2.64
C MET A 228 -0.10 13.87 3.08
N ASN A 229 0.12 13.34 4.28
CA ASN A 229 -0.68 12.22 4.76
C ASN A 229 -2.16 12.60 5.00
N ASN A 230 -2.43 13.89 5.24
CA ASN A 230 -3.76 14.41 5.55
C ASN A 230 -4.15 15.51 4.54
N GLY A 231 -4.82 15.10 3.47
CA GLY A 231 -5.40 15.99 2.47
C GLY A 231 -6.48 16.94 3.03
N ILE A 232 -6.93 17.86 2.19
CA ILE A 232 -7.86 18.94 2.60
C ILE A 232 -9.31 18.56 2.37
N LEU A 233 -9.59 17.73 1.37
CA LEU A 233 -10.96 17.38 1.02
C LEU A 233 -11.54 16.39 2.03
N GLY A 234 -10.87 15.26 2.21
CA GLY A 234 -11.34 14.16 3.07
C GLY A 234 -10.29 13.64 4.04
N GLY A 235 -9.14 14.30 4.15
CA GLY A 235 -8.02 13.83 4.98
C GLY A 235 -7.30 12.62 4.38
N TYR A 236 -7.42 12.40 3.06
CA TYR A 236 -6.76 11.27 2.41
C TYR A 236 -5.31 11.62 2.04
N PRO A 237 -4.41 10.62 1.94
CA PRO A 237 -3.04 10.88 1.51
C PRO A 237 -2.98 11.49 0.11
N VAL A 238 -2.17 12.53 -0.02
CA VAL A 238 -1.97 13.29 -1.26
C VAL A 238 -0.83 12.66 -2.07
N ILE A 239 -1.03 12.46 -3.38
CA ILE A 239 -0.05 11.83 -4.28
C ILE A 239 0.15 12.65 -5.56
N GLY A 240 1.23 12.35 -6.29
CA GLY A 240 1.52 12.96 -7.60
C GLY A 240 1.81 14.45 -7.50
N LEU A 241 2.73 14.83 -6.60
CA LEU A 241 3.06 16.22 -6.33
C LEU A 241 4.56 16.47 -6.46
N LYS A 242 4.88 17.57 -7.13
CA LYS A 242 6.21 18.18 -7.08
C LYS A 242 6.13 19.46 -6.25
N ILE A 243 6.94 19.58 -5.21
CA ILE A 243 7.03 20.75 -4.35
C ILE A 243 8.43 21.34 -4.45
N ALA A 244 8.52 22.59 -4.92
CA ALA A 244 9.76 23.34 -4.97
C ALA A 244 9.79 24.42 -3.88
N LEU A 245 10.78 24.36 -2.98
CA LEU A 245 11.04 25.43 -2.03
C LEU A 245 11.75 26.58 -2.75
N VAL A 246 11.09 27.71 -2.91
CA VAL A 246 11.58 28.84 -3.73
C VAL A 246 12.21 29.92 -2.87
N ASP A 247 11.57 30.25 -1.75
CA ASP A 247 12.00 31.32 -0.87
C ASP A 247 11.64 31.03 0.60
N GLY A 248 12.13 31.84 1.51
CA GLY A 248 11.82 31.74 2.92
C GLY A 248 12.58 32.78 3.72
N SER A 249 12.28 32.86 5.01
CA SER A 249 13.08 33.67 5.92
C SER A 249 13.26 32.97 7.25
N TYR A 250 14.37 33.27 7.91
CA TYR A 250 14.69 32.78 9.24
C TYR A 250 15.09 33.94 10.15
N HIS A 251 15.08 33.67 11.45
CA HIS A 251 15.56 34.59 12.48
C HIS A 251 16.58 33.85 13.34
N GLU A 252 17.78 34.41 13.53
CA GLU A 252 18.90 33.69 14.14
C GLU A 252 18.61 33.10 15.53
N VAL A 253 17.80 33.79 16.33
CA VAL A 253 17.51 33.40 17.72
C VAL A 253 16.21 32.60 17.86
N ASP A 254 15.21 32.95 17.05
CA ASP A 254 13.83 32.50 17.20
C ASP A 254 13.46 31.38 16.21
N SER A 255 14.30 31.13 15.21
CA SER A 255 14.07 30.01 14.31
C SER A 255 14.36 28.67 14.95
N SER A 256 13.45 27.73 14.71
CA SER A 256 13.55 26.35 15.20
C SER A 256 13.05 25.37 14.15
N GLU A 257 13.57 24.15 14.21
CA GLU A 257 13.16 23.04 13.33
C GLU A 257 11.63 22.83 13.37
N MET A 258 11.06 22.86 14.58
CA MET A 258 9.62 22.73 14.81
C MET A 258 8.82 23.87 14.16
N ALA A 259 9.32 25.11 14.22
CA ALA A 259 8.63 26.25 13.62
C ALA A 259 8.60 26.15 12.10
N PHE A 260 9.69 25.72 11.47
CA PHE A 260 9.75 25.47 10.02
C PHE A 260 8.85 24.30 9.59
N ARG A 261 8.80 23.23 10.39
CA ARG A 261 7.88 22.10 10.15
C ARG A 261 6.42 22.53 10.16
N ILE A 262 6.03 23.35 11.13
CA ILE A 262 4.66 23.89 11.24
C ILE A 262 4.37 24.87 10.09
N ALA A 263 5.32 25.76 9.78
CA ALA A 263 5.20 26.69 8.67
C ALA A 263 4.98 25.96 7.34
N ALA A 264 5.74 24.90 7.07
CA ALA A 264 5.58 24.05 5.89
C ALA A 264 4.18 23.41 5.82
N SER A 265 3.70 22.84 6.93
CA SER A 265 2.35 22.26 6.99
C SER A 265 1.25 23.29 6.75
N MET A 266 1.40 24.52 7.26
CA MET A 266 0.46 25.61 7.03
C MET A 266 0.45 26.07 5.57
N GLY A 267 1.65 26.32 5.01
CA GLY A 267 1.79 26.67 3.60
C GLY A 267 1.22 25.60 2.68
N PHE A 268 1.34 24.31 3.06
CA PHE A 268 0.90 23.20 2.21
C PHE A 268 -0.62 23.19 2.13
N LYS A 269 -1.25 23.40 3.29
CA LYS A 269 -2.70 23.50 3.39
C LYS A 269 -3.24 24.68 2.57
N GLU A 270 -2.53 25.80 2.54
CA GLU A 270 -2.94 26.95 1.75
C GLU A 270 -2.72 26.74 0.24
N ALA A 271 -1.58 26.17 -0.15
CA ALA A 271 -1.28 25.85 -1.54
C ALA A 271 -2.31 24.88 -2.12
N MET A 272 -2.61 23.79 -1.41
CA MET A 272 -3.61 22.79 -1.79
C MET A 272 -5.01 23.38 -1.95
N ARG A 273 -5.42 24.35 -1.11
CA ARG A 273 -6.72 25.04 -1.29
C ARG A 273 -6.78 25.87 -2.58
N ARG A 274 -5.65 26.47 -2.98
CA ARG A 274 -5.55 27.29 -4.18
C ARG A 274 -5.36 26.45 -5.46
N ALA A 275 -4.87 25.23 -5.31
CA ALA A 275 -4.47 24.34 -6.41
C ALA A 275 -5.60 23.49 -7.03
N SER A 276 -6.86 23.81 -6.72
CA SER A 276 -8.05 23.05 -7.15
C SER A 276 -7.93 21.56 -6.82
N PRO A 277 -7.99 21.17 -5.53
CA PRO A 277 -7.77 19.81 -5.10
C PRO A 277 -8.87 18.88 -5.65
N VAL A 278 -8.50 17.65 -5.96
CA VAL A 278 -9.40 16.61 -6.51
C VAL A 278 -9.20 15.30 -5.77
N LEU A 279 -10.31 14.59 -5.56
CA LEU A 279 -10.31 13.24 -5.02
C LEU A 279 -10.03 12.23 -6.13
N LEU A 280 -9.12 11.31 -5.85
CA LEU A 280 -8.75 10.20 -6.72
C LEU A 280 -9.34 8.89 -6.18
N GLU A 281 -9.90 8.09 -7.08
CA GLU A 281 -10.36 6.73 -6.78
C GLU A 281 -9.47 5.67 -7.43
N PRO A 282 -9.27 4.51 -6.78
CA PRO A 282 -8.51 3.43 -7.36
C PRO A 282 -9.31 2.75 -8.48
N VAL A 283 -8.69 2.67 -9.66
CA VAL A 283 -9.21 1.98 -10.83
C VAL A 283 -8.52 0.64 -10.98
N MET A 284 -9.32 -0.40 -11.14
CA MET A 284 -8.87 -1.77 -11.28
C MET A 284 -8.87 -2.16 -12.76
N SER A 285 -7.79 -2.82 -13.21
CA SER A 285 -7.78 -3.57 -14.46
C SER A 285 -8.46 -4.92 -14.22
N VAL A 286 -9.63 -5.10 -14.81
CA VAL A 286 -10.46 -6.29 -14.68
C VAL A 286 -10.39 -7.09 -15.98
N GLU A 287 -10.08 -8.38 -15.86
CA GLU A 287 -10.20 -9.34 -16.95
C GLU A 287 -11.30 -10.34 -16.62
N VAL A 288 -12.32 -10.40 -17.47
CA VAL A 288 -13.43 -11.36 -17.34
C VAL A 288 -13.34 -12.39 -18.45
N VAL A 289 -13.21 -13.67 -18.07
CA VAL A 289 -13.24 -14.82 -18.98
C VAL A 289 -14.64 -15.41 -18.96
N THR A 290 -15.34 -15.36 -20.08
CA THR A 290 -16.72 -15.82 -20.19
C THR A 290 -16.99 -16.51 -21.53
N PRO A 291 -17.89 -17.50 -21.61
CA PRO A 291 -18.40 -17.98 -22.89
C PRO A 291 -19.07 -16.87 -23.71
N GLU A 292 -19.06 -17.03 -25.04
CA GLU A 292 -19.59 -16.02 -25.98
C GLU A 292 -21.06 -15.64 -25.72
N GLU A 293 -21.85 -16.61 -25.24
CA GLU A 293 -23.28 -16.44 -24.94
C GLU A 293 -23.58 -15.36 -23.87
N TYR A 294 -22.64 -15.06 -22.97
CA TYR A 294 -22.83 -14.09 -21.88
C TYR A 294 -22.03 -12.80 -22.03
N VAL A 295 -21.30 -12.61 -23.13
CA VAL A 295 -20.44 -11.44 -23.33
C VAL A 295 -21.24 -10.15 -23.26
N GLY A 296 -22.43 -10.11 -23.86
CA GLY A 296 -23.30 -8.94 -23.84
C GLY A 296 -23.70 -8.53 -22.43
N ASP A 297 -24.08 -9.49 -21.58
CA ASP A 297 -24.46 -9.24 -20.19
C ASP A 297 -23.28 -8.77 -19.34
N VAL A 298 -22.09 -9.33 -19.58
CA VAL A 298 -20.85 -8.93 -18.89
C VAL A 298 -20.45 -7.51 -19.27
N ILE A 299 -20.48 -7.15 -20.56
CA ILE A 299 -20.16 -5.79 -21.01
C ILE A 299 -21.18 -4.79 -20.49
N GLY A 300 -22.46 -5.13 -20.50
CA GLY A 300 -23.53 -4.30 -19.94
C GLY A 300 -23.33 -4.04 -18.45
N ASP A 301 -22.97 -5.07 -17.67
CA ASP A 301 -22.71 -4.93 -16.25
C ASP A 301 -21.48 -4.08 -15.93
N LEU A 302 -20.35 -4.33 -16.62
CA LEU A 302 -19.14 -3.55 -16.47
C LEU A 302 -19.38 -2.07 -16.82
N SER A 303 -20.14 -1.80 -17.89
CA SER A 303 -20.48 -0.43 -18.30
C SER A 303 -21.40 0.27 -17.30
N ALA A 304 -22.36 -0.45 -16.71
CA ALA A 304 -23.23 0.07 -15.66
C ALA A 304 -22.44 0.46 -14.39
N ARG A 305 -21.32 -0.21 -14.13
CA ARG A 305 -20.38 0.06 -13.04
C ARG A 305 -19.32 1.11 -13.37
N ARG A 306 -19.58 2.01 -14.33
CA ARG A 306 -18.64 3.03 -14.81
C ARG A 306 -17.34 2.44 -15.39
N GLY A 307 -17.37 1.18 -15.80
CA GLY A 307 -16.24 0.50 -16.42
C GLY A 307 -15.99 0.97 -17.84
N ARG A 308 -14.74 1.24 -18.18
CA ARG A 308 -14.31 1.51 -19.55
C ARG A 308 -13.74 0.24 -20.16
N ILE A 309 -14.39 -0.29 -21.20
CA ILE A 309 -13.92 -1.49 -21.90
C ILE A 309 -12.64 -1.15 -22.68
N GLY A 310 -11.54 -1.80 -22.33
CA GLY A 310 -10.24 -1.63 -22.99
C GLY A 310 -10.08 -2.52 -24.23
N GLY A 311 -10.73 -3.68 -24.26
CA GLY A 311 -10.69 -4.57 -25.41
C GLY A 311 -11.32 -5.94 -25.15
N MET A 312 -11.43 -6.73 -26.21
CA MET A 312 -11.93 -8.10 -26.13
C MET A 312 -11.07 -9.03 -26.97
N ASP A 313 -10.54 -10.07 -26.34
CA ASP A 313 -9.75 -11.12 -26.99
C ASP A 313 -10.53 -12.44 -27.03
N MET A 314 -10.20 -13.30 -27.98
CA MET A 314 -10.75 -14.66 -28.08
C MET A 314 -9.69 -15.67 -27.71
N ARG A 315 -10.03 -16.60 -26.82
CA ARG A 315 -9.14 -17.70 -26.41
C ARG A 315 -9.92 -19.01 -26.48
N MET A 316 -9.70 -19.78 -27.54
CA MET A 316 -10.45 -21.01 -27.82
C MET A 316 -11.97 -20.75 -27.82
N ASN A 317 -12.73 -21.38 -26.90
CA ASN A 317 -14.18 -21.24 -26.80
C ASN A 317 -14.63 -20.17 -25.80
N THR A 318 -13.72 -19.36 -25.26
CA THR A 318 -14.05 -18.27 -24.32
C THR A 318 -13.58 -16.92 -24.84
N ARG A 319 -14.28 -15.88 -24.41
CA ARG A 319 -13.96 -14.48 -24.66
C ARG A 319 -13.37 -13.88 -23.40
N ILE A 320 -12.34 -13.06 -23.56
CA ILE A 320 -11.70 -12.33 -22.48
C ILE A 320 -12.05 -10.86 -22.68
N VAL A 321 -12.83 -10.30 -21.76
CA VAL A 321 -13.20 -8.89 -21.75
C VAL A 321 -12.28 -8.16 -20.78
N ARG A 322 -11.55 -7.16 -21.27
CA ARG A 322 -10.67 -6.31 -20.48
C ARG A 322 -11.35 -4.97 -20.22
N ALA A 323 -11.41 -4.54 -18.97
CA ALA A 323 -12.04 -3.28 -18.60
C ALA A 323 -11.32 -2.61 -17.44
N PHE A 324 -11.39 -1.28 -17.39
CA PHE A 324 -10.95 -0.47 -16.26
C PHE A 324 -12.17 -0.05 -15.46
N VAL A 325 -12.29 -0.50 -14.21
CA VAL A 325 -13.47 -0.27 -13.37
C VAL A 325 -13.06 0.31 -12.03
N PRO A 326 -13.73 1.37 -11.53
CA PRO A 326 -13.52 1.87 -10.19
C PRO A 326 -13.81 0.80 -9.13
N LEU A 327 -12.92 0.65 -8.15
CA LEU A 327 -13.06 -0.37 -7.11
C LEU A 327 -14.34 -0.20 -6.27
N SER A 328 -14.79 1.04 -6.10
CA SER A 328 -16.05 1.39 -5.40
C SER A 328 -17.27 0.70 -5.99
N GLU A 329 -17.26 0.41 -7.29
CA GLU A 329 -18.35 -0.24 -8.01
C GLU A 329 -18.16 -1.76 -8.14
N MET A 330 -17.04 -2.31 -7.67
CA MET A 330 -16.67 -3.73 -7.81
C MET A 330 -17.04 -4.59 -6.59
N PHE A 331 -17.55 -3.99 -5.51
CA PHE A 331 -18.02 -4.74 -4.35
C PHE A 331 -19.16 -5.70 -4.74
N GLY A 332 -19.05 -6.97 -4.31
CA GLY A 332 -20.02 -8.01 -4.65
C GLY A 332 -20.01 -8.49 -6.11
N TYR A 333 -19.11 -7.99 -6.97
CA TYR A 333 -19.10 -8.32 -8.41
C TYR A 333 -18.99 -9.82 -8.69
N SER A 334 -18.30 -10.58 -7.85
CA SER A 334 -18.19 -12.04 -7.99
C SER A 334 -19.55 -12.75 -8.00
N THR A 335 -20.48 -12.28 -7.17
CA THR A 335 -21.81 -12.88 -7.01
C THR A 335 -22.72 -12.48 -8.18
N ASP A 336 -22.64 -11.21 -8.58
CA ASP A 336 -23.42 -10.67 -9.70
C ASP A 336 -22.98 -11.30 -11.03
N LEU A 337 -21.67 -11.43 -11.25
CA LEU A 337 -21.11 -12.08 -12.43
C LEU A 337 -21.53 -13.54 -12.51
N ARG A 338 -21.47 -14.29 -11.40
CA ARG A 338 -21.91 -15.70 -11.37
C ARG A 338 -23.40 -15.81 -11.69
N SER A 339 -24.22 -14.91 -11.17
CA SER A 339 -25.66 -14.90 -11.42
C SER A 339 -25.98 -14.66 -12.90
N LYS A 340 -25.29 -13.71 -13.55
CA LYS A 340 -25.47 -13.38 -14.97
C LYS A 340 -24.93 -14.45 -15.92
N THR A 341 -23.88 -15.16 -15.52
CA THR A 341 -23.19 -16.13 -16.39
C THR A 341 -23.48 -17.59 -16.03
N SER A 342 -24.50 -17.84 -15.19
CA SER A 342 -24.80 -19.18 -14.67
C SER A 342 -23.58 -19.89 -14.05
N GLY A 343 -22.68 -19.10 -13.45
CA GLY A 343 -21.42 -19.57 -12.84
C GLY A 343 -20.32 -19.95 -13.82
N ARG A 344 -20.46 -19.66 -15.12
CA ARG A 344 -19.50 -20.05 -16.17
C ARG A 344 -18.41 -19.01 -16.44
N ALA A 345 -18.54 -17.80 -15.90
CA ALA A 345 -17.50 -16.80 -16.00
C ALA A 345 -16.61 -16.74 -14.76
N ALA A 346 -15.35 -16.38 -14.99
CA ALA A 346 -14.39 -16.04 -13.96
C ALA A 346 -13.85 -14.63 -14.24
N TYR A 347 -13.47 -13.92 -13.20
CA TYR A 347 -12.77 -12.65 -13.35
C TYR A 347 -11.51 -12.62 -12.50
N SER A 348 -10.57 -11.81 -12.93
CA SER A 348 -9.43 -11.38 -12.14
C SER A 348 -9.37 -9.87 -12.16
N MET A 349 -8.85 -9.27 -11.10
CA MET A 349 -8.67 -7.82 -11.01
C MET A 349 -7.30 -7.52 -10.42
N GLN A 350 -6.66 -6.48 -10.94
CA GLN A 350 -5.39 -5.96 -10.44
C GLN A 350 -5.48 -4.44 -10.38
N PHE A 351 -4.77 -3.82 -9.44
CA PHE A 351 -4.67 -2.37 -9.39
C PHE A 351 -4.02 -1.85 -10.68
N HIS A 352 -4.60 -0.80 -11.28
CA HIS A 352 -4.05 -0.16 -12.47
C HIS A 352 -3.48 1.22 -12.16
N SER A 353 -4.34 2.14 -11.71
CA SER A 353 -3.98 3.53 -11.43
C SER A 353 -5.01 4.17 -10.52
N TYR A 354 -4.68 5.34 -9.98
CA TYR A 354 -5.69 6.23 -9.43
C TYR A 354 -6.22 7.14 -10.56
N GLU A 355 -7.50 7.51 -10.48
CA GLU A 355 -8.12 8.42 -11.45
C GLU A 355 -8.99 9.47 -10.77
N PRO A 356 -9.08 10.68 -11.34
CA PRO A 356 -9.88 11.75 -10.77
C PRO A 356 -11.37 11.43 -10.81
N MET A 357 -12.00 11.53 -9.64
CA MET A 357 -13.43 11.34 -9.49
C MET A 357 -14.21 12.57 -10.00
N SER A 358 -15.43 12.35 -10.48
CA SER A 358 -16.34 13.45 -10.81
C SER A 358 -16.73 14.23 -9.54
N PRO A 359 -17.00 15.55 -9.63
CA PRO A 359 -17.31 16.37 -8.46
C PRO A 359 -18.52 15.85 -7.65
N GLU A 360 -19.55 15.34 -8.32
CA GLU A 360 -20.77 14.81 -7.68
C GLU A 360 -20.49 13.55 -6.85
N LEU A 361 -19.66 12.64 -7.38
CA LEU A 361 -19.27 11.43 -6.67
C LEU A 361 -18.30 11.75 -5.52
N ALA A 362 -17.41 12.72 -5.72
CA ALA A 362 -16.48 13.15 -4.69
C ALA A 362 -17.24 13.74 -3.48
N GLU A 363 -18.27 14.56 -3.71
CA GLU A 363 -19.11 15.09 -2.64
C GLU A 363 -19.86 13.98 -1.89
N LYS A 364 -20.31 12.94 -2.59
CA LYS A 364 -20.95 11.77 -1.97
C LYS A 364 -19.97 10.94 -1.15
N ALA A 365 -18.76 10.72 -1.65
CA ALA A 365 -17.71 9.98 -0.96
C ALA A 365 -17.20 10.71 0.30
N LEU A 366 -17.22 12.05 0.31
CA LEU A 366 -16.82 12.87 1.46
C LEU A 366 -17.90 12.99 2.54
N LYS A 367 -19.17 12.73 2.20
CA LYS A 367 -20.31 12.80 3.15
C LYS A 367 -20.62 11.48 3.84
N GLY A 368 -20.14 10.36 3.30
CA GLY A 368 -20.40 9.00 3.81
C GLY A 368 -19.20 8.46 4.55
#